data_AF-A0A445IB59-F1
#
_entry.id   AF-A0A445IB59-F1
#
_cell.length_a   1.000
_cell.length_b   1.000
_cell.length_c   1.000
_cell.angle_alpha   90.00
_cell.angle_beta   90.00
_cell.angle_gamma   90.00
#
_symmetry.space_group_name_H-M   'P 1'
#
loop_
_entity.id
_entity.type
_entity.pdbx_description
1 polymer ?
#
loop_
_entity_poly.entity_id
_entity_poly.type
_entity_poly.pdbx_seq_one_letter_code
_entity_poly.pdbx_strand_id
1 'polypeptide(L)'
;MAKVTSSKLNIAIIHPDLGIGGAERLIVDAAVELASQGHKVHVFTAHHDKNRCFEETVAGTFPVTVYGSFLPRHIFYHLHALCAYLRCLFVAFCVLFMWHSFDVILADQVSVVIPILKIKRSTKVVFYCHFPDLLLAQHSTFIRRMYRKPIDYAEEITTGIADLILVNSKFTASTFANTFKYLDAKGIRPAVLYPAVNVDQFNEPSSFK
;
A
#
# COMPACT_ATOMS: atom_id res chain seq x y z
N MET A 1 -11.40 29.15 -8.65
CA MET A 1 -11.54 28.03 -7.70
C MET A 1 -10.95 28.46 -6.37
N ALA A 2 -11.72 28.47 -5.29
CA ALA A 2 -11.19 28.80 -3.97
C ALA A 2 -10.15 27.75 -3.58
N LYS A 3 -8.92 28.19 -3.32
CA LYS A 3 -7.87 27.35 -2.73
C LYS A 3 -8.34 27.03 -1.31
N VAL A 4 -8.96 25.86 -1.13
CA VAL A 4 -9.17 25.31 0.21
C VAL A 4 -7.77 25.20 0.80
N THR A 5 -7.42 26.07 1.74
CA THR A 5 -6.16 25.99 2.48
C THR A 5 -6.27 24.78 3.40
N SER A 6 -6.07 23.59 2.82
CA SER A 6 -5.96 22.34 3.54
C SER A 6 -4.83 22.49 4.57
N SER A 7 -5.09 22.11 5.82
CA SER A 7 -4.06 22.05 6.85
C SER A 7 -2.92 21.14 6.37
N LYS A 8 -1.68 21.57 6.51
CA LYS A 8 -0.52 20.71 6.22
C LYS A 8 -0.58 19.48 7.12
N LEU A 9 -0.51 18.30 6.52
CA LEU A 9 -0.58 17.00 7.21
C LEU A 9 0.79 16.33 7.21
N ASN A 10 1.05 15.56 8.25
CA ASN A 10 2.16 14.61 8.33
C ASN A 10 1.66 13.22 7.91
N ILE A 11 2.13 12.75 6.75
CA ILE A 11 1.63 11.55 6.07
C ILE A 11 2.74 10.52 6.00
N ALA A 12 2.48 9.31 6.49
CA ALA A 12 3.32 8.15 6.17
C ALA A 12 2.70 7.34 5.04
N ILE A 13 3.54 6.78 4.18
CA ILE A 13 3.11 5.80 3.18
C ILE A 13 3.90 4.52 3.43
N ILE A 14 3.21 3.38 3.53
CA ILE A 14 3.81 2.08 3.77
C ILE A 14 3.53 1.19 2.57
N HIS A 15 4.59 0.75 1.90
CA HIS A 15 4.51 -0.14 0.75
C HIS A 15 5.59 -1.25 0.86
N PRO A 16 5.26 -2.53 0.58
CA PRO A 16 6.14 -3.68 0.83
C PRO A 16 7.55 -3.58 0.23
N ASP A 17 7.67 -3.18 -1.03
CA ASP A 17 8.94 -3.20 -1.77
C ASP A 17 8.92 -2.07 -2.82
N LEU A 18 9.90 -1.17 -2.80
CA LEU A 18 10.02 -0.12 -3.81
C LEU A 18 10.96 -0.59 -4.92
N GLY A 19 10.38 -1.23 -5.93
CA GLY A 19 11.03 -1.57 -7.19
C GLY A 19 10.40 -0.82 -8.37
N ILE A 20 10.25 -1.52 -9.49
CA ILE A 20 9.55 -1.03 -10.69
C ILE A 20 8.34 -1.94 -10.91
N GLY A 21 7.16 -1.37 -10.69
CA GLY A 21 5.88 -2.03 -10.90
C GLY A 21 4.73 -1.02 -10.84
N GLY A 22 3.53 -1.48 -11.19
CA GLY A 22 2.35 -0.61 -11.28
C GLY A 22 1.83 -0.13 -9.92
N ALA A 23 2.00 -0.94 -8.88
CA ALA A 23 1.60 -0.56 -7.52
C ALA A 23 2.58 0.47 -6.94
N GLU A 24 3.87 0.22 -7.14
CA GLU A 24 4.96 1.11 -6.78
C GLU A 24 4.78 2.48 -7.46
N ARG A 25 4.46 2.50 -8.77
CA ARG A 25 4.22 3.75 -9.51
C ARG A 25 3.09 4.57 -8.87
N LEU A 26 1.95 3.93 -8.58
CA LEU A 26 0.81 4.60 -7.95
C LEU A 26 1.19 5.23 -6.61
N ILE A 27 1.94 4.50 -5.80
CA ILE A 27 2.37 4.97 -4.48
C ILE A 27 3.38 6.12 -4.60
N VAL A 28 4.30 6.05 -5.55
CA VAL A 28 5.25 7.13 -5.82
C VAL A 28 4.51 8.38 -6.34
N ASP A 29 3.57 8.24 -7.27
CA ASP A 29 2.75 9.37 -7.76
C ASP A 29 1.98 10.04 -6.63
N ALA A 30 1.35 9.25 -5.76
CA ALA A 30 0.66 9.78 -4.59
C ALA A 30 1.62 10.53 -3.64
N ALA A 31 2.83 10.00 -3.42
CA ALA A 31 3.83 10.63 -2.58
C ALA A 31 4.33 11.97 -3.15
N VAL A 32 4.61 12.01 -4.46
CA VAL A 32 5.02 13.23 -5.17
C VAL A 32 3.92 14.29 -5.07
N GLU A 33 2.68 13.93 -5.38
CA GLU A 33 1.60 14.91 -5.42
C GLU A 33 1.20 15.40 -4.03
N LEU A 34 1.19 14.53 -3.01
CA LEU A 34 0.98 14.98 -1.63
C LEU A 34 2.10 15.93 -1.16
N ALA A 35 3.35 15.66 -1.54
CA ALA A 35 4.47 16.56 -1.25
C ALA A 35 4.35 17.90 -2.01
N SER A 36 3.93 17.88 -3.28
CA SER A 36 3.74 19.09 -4.11
C SER A 36 2.64 20.02 -3.55
N GLN A 37 1.61 19.44 -2.93
CA GLN A 37 0.56 20.16 -2.21
C GLN A 37 1.01 20.69 -0.83
N GLY A 38 2.26 20.45 -0.43
CA GLY A 38 2.86 20.98 0.80
C GLY A 38 2.65 20.12 2.05
N HIS A 39 2.19 18.88 1.91
CA HIS A 39 2.15 17.91 3.01
C HIS A 39 3.56 17.39 3.32
N LYS A 40 3.81 17.01 4.57
CA LYS A 40 5.05 16.32 4.97
C LYS A 40 4.86 14.83 4.73
N VAL A 41 5.45 14.30 3.67
CA VAL A 41 5.33 12.90 3.27
C VAL A 41 6.59 12.13 3.67
N HIS A 42 6.42 10.91 4.17
CA HIS A 42 7.52 9.97 4.41
C HIS A 42 7.13 8.57 3.95
N VAL A 43 7.97 7.94 3.14
CA VAL A 43 7.71 6.59 2.62
C VAL A 43 8.52 5.56 3.40
N PHE A 44 7.87 4.47 3.81
CA PHE A 44 8.46 3.34 4.50
C PHE A 44 8.28 2.08 3.66
N THR A 45 9.36 1.30 3.54
CA THR A 45 9.33 0.07 2.77
C THR A 45 10.22 -1.01 3.36
N ALA A 46 9.98 -2.27 3.00
CA ALA A 46 10.83 -3.37 3.46
C ALA A 46 12.09 -3.54 2.59
N HIS A 47 12.09 -3.02 1.36
CA HIS A 47 13.25 -3.04 0.47
C HIS A 47 13.14 -1.94 -0.57
N HIS A 48 14.29 -1.41 -0.98
CA HIS A 48 14.41 -0.39 -2.02
C HIS A 48 15.75 -0.60 -2.73
N ASP A 49 15.70 -0.99 -4.00
CA ASP A 49 16.90 -1.10 -4.82
C ASP A 49 17.11 0.21 -5.58
N LYS A 50 18.12 0.99 -5.16
CA LYS A 50 18.42 2.30 -5.74
C LYS A 50 18.89 2.23 -7.21
N ASN A 51 19.26 1.06 -7.70
CA ASN A 51 19.61 0.86 -9.10
C ASN A 51 18.40 0.48 -9.97
N ARG A 52 17.28 0.14 -9.33
CA ARG A 52 16.05 -0.32 -9.99
C ARG A 52 14.81 0.22 -9.27
N CYS A 53 14.69 1.54 -9.26
CA CYS A 53 13.58 2.26 -8.65
C CYS A 53 13.17 3.46 -9.50
N PHE A 54 12.04 4.05 -9.15
CA PHE A 54 11.63 5.35 -9.69
C PHE A 54 12.55 6.47 -9.19
N GLU A 55 12.88 7.43 -10.06
CA GLU A 55 13.84 8.51 -9.78
C GLU A 55 13.39 9.36 -8.59
N GLU A 56 12.09 9.58 -8.43
CA GLU A 56 11.50 10.38 -7.36
C GLU A 56 11.81 9.82 -5.95
N THR A 57 12.06 8.51 -5.86
CA THR A 57 12.43 7.83 -4.60
C THR A 57 13.89 8.06 -4.19
N VAL A 58 14.72 8.60 -5.08
CA VAL A 58 16.15 8.89 -4.84
C VAL A 58 16.49 10.37 -5.03
N ALA A 59 15.71 11.12 -5.80
CA ALA A 59 15.89 12.55 -6.06
C ALA A 59 15.62 13.45 -4.85
N GLY A 60 15.04 12.91 -3.76
CA GLY A 60 14.81 13.65 -2.53
C GLY A 60 13.48 14.40 -2.47
N THR A 61 12.54 14.13 -3.38
CA THR A 61 11.17 14.71 -3.35
C THR A 61 10.44 14.38 -2.04
N PHE A 62 10.67 13.18 -1.51
CA PHE A 62 10.26 12.76 -0.19
C PHE A 62 11.28 11.77 0.38
N PRO A 63 11.45 11.70 1.70
CA PRO A 63 12.32 10.71 2.33
C PRO A 63 11.75 9.29 2.21
N VAL A 64 12.64 8.34 1.93
CA VAL A 64 12.37 6.90 1.93
C VAL A 64 13.18 6.25 3.07
N THR A 65 12.53 5.46 3.91
CA THR A 65 13.21 4.67 4.95
C THR A 65 12.93 3.19 4.78
N VAL A 66 14.00 2.40 4.77
CA VAL A 66 13.96 0.96 4.58
C VAL A 66 14.14 0.26 5.93
N TYR A 67 13.24 -0.66 6.26
CA TYR A 67 13.36 -1.53 7.43
C TYR A 67 13.27 -3.00 7.04
N GLY A 68 14.03 -3.90 7.68
CA GLY A 68 13.84 -5.34 7.48
C GLY A 68 14.31 -5.88 6.13
N SER A 69 15.24 -5.19 5.45
CA SER A 69 15.83 -5.67 4.19
C SER A 69 16.50 -7.05 4.32
N PHE A 70 16.95 -7.42 5.52
CA PHE A 70 17.51 -8.73 5.83
C PHE A 70 16.49 -9.88 5.85
N LEU A 71 15.19 -9.59 5.96
CA LEU A 71 14.15 -10.62 5.98
C LEU A 71 13.99 -11.23 4.58
N PRO A 72 13.91 -12.56 4.45
CA PRO A 72 13.88 -13.21 3.15
C PRO A 72 12.59 -12.90 2.38
N ARG A 73 12.67 -12.80 1.05
CA ARG A 73 11.50 -12.69 0.15
C ARG A 73 10.74 -14.02 0.02
N HIS A 74 11.41 -15.14 0.28
CA HIS A 74 10.87 -16.49 0.21
C HIS A 74 11.76 -17.45 1.01
N ILE A 75 11.21 -18.58 1.42
CA ILE A 75 11.96 -19.69 2.04
C ILE A 75 11.94 -20.84 1.04
N PHE A 76 13.11 -21.25 0.52
CA PHE A 76 13.24 -22.29 -0.51
C PHE A 76 12.33 -22.07 -1.75
N TYR A 77 12.18 -20.84 -2.25
CA TYR A 77 11.25 -20.47 -3.33
C TYR A 77 9.77 -20.73 -3.03
N HIS A 78 9.43 -20.90 -1.75
CA HIS A 78 8.07 -21.04 -1.26
C HIS A 78 7.73 -19.94 -0.25
N LEU A 79 6.47 -19.88 0.16
CA LEU A 79 5.97 -18.99 1.23
C LEU A 79 6.16 -17.48 0.97
N HIS A 80 6.21 -17.07 -0.30
CA HIS A 80 6.36 -15.66 -0.70
C HIS A 80 5.40 -14.71 0.04
N ALA A 81 4.11 -15.08 0.14
CA ALA A 81 3.12 -14.25 0.81
C ALA A 81 3.37 -14.12 2.33
N LEU A 82 3.74 -15.22 3.00
CA LEU A 82 4.09 -15.16 4.42
C LEU A 82 5.33 -14.28 4.64
N CYS A 83 6.35 -14.43 3.80
CA CYS A 83 7.54 -13.59 3.84
C CYS A 83 7.19 -12.11 3.61
N ALA A 84 6.32 -11.80 2.63
CA ALA A 84 5.84 -10.44 2.39
C ALA A 84 5.10 -9.88 3.62
N TYR A 85 4.25 -10.68 4.27
CA TYR A 85 3.51 -10.29 5.47
C TYR A 85 4.47 -9.98 6.62
N LEU A 86 5.42 -10.89 6.91
CA LEU A 86 6.42 -10.68 7.96
C LEU A 86 7.26 -9.42 7.72
N ARG A 87 7.66 -9.18 6.47
CA ARG A 87 8.39 -7.99 6.06
C ARG A 87 7.59 -6.71 6.31
N CYS A 88 6.31 -6.69 5.90
CA CYS A 88 5.43 -5.54 6.13
C CYS A 88 5.13 -5.31 7.61
N LEU A 89 4.90 -6.38 8.37
CA LEU A 89 4.70 -6.30 9.82
C LEU A 89 5.92 -5.71 10.52
N PHE A 90 7.13 -6.13 10.13
CA PHE A 90 8.37 -5.57 10.66
C PHE A 90 8.45 -4.05 10.40
N VAL A 91 8.17 -3.59 9.17
CA VAL A 91 8.10 -2.16 8.85
C VAL A 91 7.07 -1.44 9.73
N ALA A 92 5.86 -2.00 9.87
CA ALA A 92 4.80 -1.41 10.67
C ALA A 92 5.19 -1.29 12.16
N PHE A 93 5.88 -2.27 12.72
CA PHE A 93 6.40 -2.20 14.08
C PHE A 93 7.51 -1.13 14.21
N CYS A 94 8.41 -1.02 13.25
CA CYS A 94 9.42 0.05 13.24
C CYS A 94 8.75 1.44 13.18
N VAL A 95 7.74 1.63 12.33
CA VAL A 95 6.97 2.89 12.28
C VAL A 95 6.23 3.15 13.60
N LEU A 96 5.67 2.11 14.22
CA LEU A 96 4.98 2.24 15.51
C LEU A 96 5.93 2.71 16.63
N PHE A 97 7.10 2.09 16.76
CA PHE A 97 8.00 2.31 17.90
C PHE A 97 9.05 3.40 17.69
N MET A 98 9.51 3.63 16.46
CA MET A 98 10.64 4.53 16.19
C MET A 98 10.21 5.92 15.71
N TRP A 99 8.94 6.11 15.33
CA TRP A 99 8.43 7.36 14.77
C TRP A 99 7.34 7.98 15.64
N HIS A 100 7.21 9.30 15.57
CA HIS A 100 6.05 9.99 16.13
C HIS A 100 4.76 9.62 15.35
N SER A 101 3.59 9.94 15.90
CA SER A 101 2.33 9.69 15.18
C SER A 101 2.26 10.48 13.88
N PHE A 102 1.61 9.89 12.88
CA PHE A 102 1.23 10.53 11.63
C PHE A 102 -0.25 10.90 11.70
N ASP A 103 -0.65 11.95 10.98
CA ASP A 103 -2.06 12.32 10.86
C ASP A 103 -2.79 11.29 10.00
N VAL A 104 -2.14 10.89 8.90
CA VAL A 104 -2.63 9.88 7.96
C VAL A 104 -1.52 8.88 7.64
N ILE A 105 -1.86 7.59 7.61
CA ILE A 105 -1.00 6.55 7.04
C ILE A 105 -1.72 5.93 5.86
N LEU A 106 -1.12 6.02 4.68
CA LEU A 106 -1.51 5.30 3.49
C LEU A 106 -0.79 3.95 3.48
N ALA A 107 -1.52 2.86 3.73
CA ALA A 107 -0.99 1.51 3.64
C ALA A 107 -1.41 0.87 2.30
N ASP A 108 -0.50 0.09 1.71
CA ASP A 108 -0.74 -0.58 0.43
C ASP A 108 -0.35 -2.07 0.46
N GLN A 109 -0.98 -2.85 -0.43
CA GLN A 109 -0.85 -4.31 -0.64
C GLN A 109 -1.29 -5.18 0.53
N VAL A 110 -0.68 -4.99 1.70
CA VAL A 110 -0.75 -5.95 2.82
C VAL A 110 -1.53 -5.35 3.99
N SER A 111 -2.79 -5.74 4.14
CA SER A 111 -3.71 -5.18 5.15
C SER A 111 -3.39 -5.57 6.60
N VAL A 112 -2.62 -6.65 6.83
CA VAL A 112 -2.30 -7.13 8.19
C VAL A 112 -1.51 -6.12 9.04
N VAL A 113 -0.96 -5.07 8.42
CA VAL A 113 -0.30 -3.97 9.13
C VAL A 113 -1.28 -3.01 9.81
N ILE A 114 -2.52 -2.90 9.31
CA ILE A 114 -3.50 -1.89 9.74
C ILE A 114 -3.77 -1.91 11.25
N PRO A 115 -3.99 -3.07 11.92
CA PRO A 115 -4.20 -3.12 13.36
C PRO A 115 -3.03 -2.49 14.15
N ILE A 116 -1.79 -2.73 13.71
CA ILE A 116 -0.58 -2.20 14.36
C ILE A 116 -0.53 -0.68 14.21
N LEU A 117 -0.81 -0.18 13.00
CA LEU A 117 -0.80 1.25 12.70
C LEU A 117 -1.90 2.01 13.46
N LYS A 118 -3.02 1.35 13.77
CA LYS A 118 -4.15 1.91 14.52
C LYS A 118 -3.96 1.94 16.03
N ILE A 119 -2.89 1.33 16.57
CA ILE A 119 -2.57 1.40 18.01
C ILE A 119 -2.43 2.86 18.46
N LYS A 120 -1.85 3.73 17.62
CA LYS A 120 -1.85 5.18 17.83
C LYS A 120 -3.21 5.77 17.44
N ARG A 121 -4.07 6.04 18.43
CA ARG A 121 -5.47 6.44 18.20
C ARG A 121 -5.67 7.72 17.38
N SER A 122 -4.69 8.63 17.36
CA SER A 122 -4.77 9.89 16.60
C SER A 122 -4.61 9.71 15.09
N THR A 123 -4.06 8.58 14.65
CA THR A 123 -3.73 8.35 13.25
C THR A 123 -4.93 7.83 12.46
N LYS A 124 -5.18 8.39 11.27
CA LYS A 124 -6.13 7.83 10.28
C LYS A 124 -5.40 6.90 9.32
N VAL A 125 -5.96 5.73 9.04
CA VAL A 125 -5.37 4.76 8.12
C VAL A 125 -6.23 4.65 6.87
N VAL A 126 -5.64 5.01 5.75
CA VAL A 126 -6.19 4.78 4.41
C VAL A 126 -5.52 3.54 3.85
N PHE A 127 -6.31 2.56 3.43
CA PHE A 127 -5.78 1.35 2.79
C PHE A 127 -6.09 1.39 1.30
N TYR A 128 -5.05 1.38 0.46
CA TYR A 128 -5.21 1.22 -0.98
C TYR A 128 -5.14 -0.28 -1.32
N CYS A 129 -6.24 -0.82 -1.83
CA CYS A 129 -6.33 -2.21 -2.27
C CYS A 129 -6.21 -2.23 -3.79
N HIS A 130 -5.02 -2.58 -4.30
CA HIS A 130 -4.81 -2.76 -5.75
C HIS A 130 -5.66 -3.92 -6.29
N PHE A 131 -5.63 -5.06 -5.60
CA PHE A 131 -6.46 -6.21 -5.86
C PHE A 131 -6.42 -7.14 -4.63
N PRO A 132 -7.52 -7.82 -4.27
CA PRO A 132 -7.50 -8.73 -3.11
C PRO A 132 -6.48 -9.86 -3.28
N ASP A 133 -5.61 -10.06 -2.28
CA ASP A 133 -4.58 -11.11 -2.29
C ASP A 133 -5.22 -12.49 -2.42
N LEU A 134 -6.41 -12.69 -1.82
CA LEU A 134 -7.23 -13.89 -1.98
C LEU A 134 -7.36 -14.31 -3.46
N LEU A 135 -7.47 -13.36 -4.39
CA LEU A 135 -7.68 -13.67 -5.80
C LEU A 135 -6.38 -13.84 -6.58
N LEU A 136 -5.26 -13.33 -6.06
CA LEU A 136 -3.93 -13.52 -6.65
C LEU A 136 -3.35 -14.92 -6.31
N ALA A 137 -3.82 -15.53 -5.22
CA ALA A 137 -3.39 -16.86 -4.82
C ALA A 137 -4.10 -17.97 -5.65
N GLN A 138 -3.30 -18.80 -6.32
CA GLN A 138 -3.83 -20.03 -6.94
C GLN A 138 -4.28 -21.02 -5.86
N HIS A 139 -5.56 -21.37 -5.86
CA HIS A 139 -6.17 -22.37 -4.97
C HIS A 139 -6.09 -23.80 -5.55
N SER A 140 -4.94 -24.13 -6.15
CA SER A 140 -4.79 -25.32 -7.00
C SER A 140 -4.82 -26.66 -6.25
N THR A 141 -4.42 -26.69 -4.98
CA THR A 141 -4.39 -27.92 -4.16
C THR A 141 -5.08 -27.74 -2.82
N PHE A 142 -5.59 -28.84 -2.24
CA PHE A 142 -6.27 -28.84 -0.94
C PHE A 142 -5.38 -28.28 0.18
N ILE A 143 -4.10 -28.64 0.20
CA ILE A 143 -3.13 -28.15 1.19
C ILE A 143 -2.94 -26.63 1.06
N ARG A 144 -2.80 -26.11 -0.16
CA ARG A 144 -2.64 -24.67 -0.41
C ARG A 144 -3.89 -23.90 -0.01
N ARG A 145 -5.08 -24.47 -0.23
CA ARG A 145 -6.36 -23.90 0.22
C ARG A 145 -6.46 -23.85 1.74
N MET A 146 -6.05 -24.91 2.45
CA MET A 146 -6.07 -24.94 3.90
C MET A 146 -5.08 -23.94 4.52
N TYR A 147 -3.89 -23.82 3.94
CA TYR A 147 -2.89 -22.81 4.33
C TYR A 147 -3.35 -21.37 4.07
N ARG A 148 -4.11 -21.12 2.99
CA ARG A 148 -4.57 -19.77 2.62
C ARG A 148 -5.74 -19.27 3.44
N LYS A 149 -6.71 -20.14 3.79
CA LYS A 149 -7.86 -19.79 4.63
C LYS A 149 -7.56 -18.84 5.81
N PRO A 150 -6.56 -19.09 6.68
CA PRO A 150 -6.27 -18.18 7.79
C PRO A 150 -5.68 -16.82 7.32
N ILE A 151 -4.90 -16.82 6.24
CA ILE A 151 -4.34 -15.59 5.65
C ILE A 151 -5.47 -14.74 5.05
N ASP A 152 -6.36 -15.38 4.28
CA ASP A 152 -7.45 -14.68 3.61
C ASP A 152 -8.46 -14.13 4.63
N TYR A 153 -8.73 -14.88 5.70
CA TYR A 153 -9.54 -14.39 6.82
C TYR A 153 -8.89 -13.20 7.53
N ALA A 154 -7.58 -13.27 7.78
CA ALA A 154 -6.85 -12.15 8.35
C ALA A 154 -6.87 -10.93 7.43
N GLU A 155 -6.69 -11.10 6.12
CA GLU A 155 -6.76 -10.04 5.11
C GLU A 155 -8.13 -9.34 5.18
N GLU A 156 -9.22 -10.10 5.15
CA GLU A 156 -10.58 -9.55 5.18
C GLU A 156 -10.83 -8.74 6.47
N ILE A 157 -10.53 -9.32 7.63
CA ILE A 157 -10.76 -8.66 8.92
C ILE A 157 -9.90 -7.41 9.05
N THR A 158 -8.62 -7.49 8.72
CA THR A 158 -7.69 -6.36 8.90
C THR A 158 -7.95 -5.22 7.92
N THR A 159 -8.36 -5.54 6.70
CA THR A 159 -8.81 -4.54 5.71
C THR A 159 -9.99 -3.72 6.24
N GLY A 160 -10.95 -4.37 6.91
CA GLY A 160 -12.11 -3.71 7.50
C GLY A 160 -11.83 -2.77 8.67
N ILE A 161 -10.58 -2.71 9.17
CA ILE A 161 -10.17 -1.83 10.28
C ILE A 161 -9.71 -0.46 9.77
N ALA A 162 -9.43 -0.31 8.47
CA ALA A 162 -9.06 0.97 7.88
C ALA A 162 -10.17 2.02 8.02
N ASP A 163 -9.81 3.29 8.18
CA ASP A 163 -10.78 4.40 8.21
C ASP A 163 -11.35 4.66 6.80
N LEU A 164 -10.56 4.39 5.75
CA LEU A 164 -10.97 4.50 4.35
C LEU A 164 -10.27 3.42 3.53
N ILE A 165 -11.03 2.74 2.68
CA ILE A 165 -10.52 1.74 1.74
C ILE A 165 -10.66 2.31 0.33
N LEU A 166 -9.58 2.30 -0.44
CA LEU A 166 -9.51 2.77 -1.81
C LEU A 166 -9.25 1.61 -2.77
N VAL A 167 -9.85 1.66 -3.95
CA VAL A 167 -9.61 0.70 -5.04
C VAL A 167 -9.43 1.43 -6.37
N ASN A 168 -8.66 0.82 -7.27
CA ASN A 168 -8.27 1.42 -8.54
C ASN A 168 -9.38 1.53 -9.60
N SER A 169 -10.53 0.89 -9.39
CA SER A 169 -11.61 0.88 -10.38
C SER A 169 -12.94 0.41 -9.78
N LYS A 170 -14.04 0.70 -10.49
CA LYS A 170 -15.35 0.10 -10.19
C LYS A 170 -15.33 -1.42 -10.29
N PHE A 171 -14.54 -1.99 -11.21
CA PHE A 171 -14.37 -3.44 -11.33
C PHE A 171 -13.77 -4.04 -10.05
N THR A 172 -12.71 -3.43 -9.53
CA THR A 172 -12.09 -3.87 -8.27
C THR A 172 -13.01 -3.64 -7.08
N ALA A 173 -13.82 -2.57 -7.08
CA ALA A 173 -14.84 -2.36 -6.05
C ALA A 173 -15.88 -3.49 -6.02
N SER A 174 -16.38 -3.92 -7.19
CA SER A 174 -17.30 -5.06 -7.30
C SER A 174 -16.62 -6.37 -6.91
N THR A 175 -15.37 -6.55 -7.29
CA THR A 175 -14.56 -7.72 -6.93
C THR A 175 -14.35 -7.78 -5.41
N PHE A 176 -14.01 -6.67 -4.77
CA PHE A 176 -13.88 -6.54 -3.32
C PHE A 176 -15.15 -6.97 -2.59
N ALA A 177 -16.32 -6.46 -3.01
CA ALA A 177 -17.62 -6.85 -2.44
C ALA A 177 -17.95 -8.34 -2.65
N ASN A 178 -17.49 -8.91 -3.76
CA ASN A 178 -17.68 -10.34 -4.04
C ASN A 178 -16.73 -11.25 -3.25
N THR A 179 -15.54 -10.76 -2.93
CA THR A 179 -14.49 -11.49 -2.22
C THR A 179 -14.69 -11.40 -0.71
N PHE A 180 -14.84 -10.19 -0.18
CA PHE A 180 -14.94 -9.94 1.26
C PHE A 180 -16.40 -9.88 1.72
N LYS A 181 -17.03 -11.05 1.78
CA LYS A 181 -18.45 -11.22 2.14
C LYS A 181 -18.80 -10.72 3.54
N TYR A 182 -17.89 -10.82 4.50
CA TYR A 182 -18.10 -10.31 5.85
C TYR A 182 -18.10 -8.78 5.87
N LEU A 183 -17.18 -8.15 5.16
CA LEU A 183 -17.16 -6.69 5.01
C LEU A 183 -18.38 -6.20 4.24
N ASP A 184 -18.75 -6.92 3.18
CA ASP A 184 -19.90 -6.60 2.35
C ASP A 184 -21.21 -6.63 3.16
N ALA A 185 -21.39 -7.68 3.97
CA ALA A 185 -22.54 -7.83 4.87
C ALA A 185 -22.63 -6.74 5.95
N LYS A 186 -21.49 -6.15 6.35
CA LYS A 186 -21.44 -4.99 7.25
C LYS A 186 -21.71 -3.65 6.55
N GLY A 187 -21.96 -3.65 5.25
CA GLY A 187 -22.15 -2.42 4.48
C GLY A 187 -20.84 -1.65 4.20
N ILE A 188 -19.67 -2.25 4.46
CA ILE A 188 -18.38 -1.62 4.16
C ILE A 188 -18.18 -1.68 2.64
N ARG A 189 -17.94 -0.54 2.01
CA ARG A 189 -17.69 -0.42 0.57
C ARG A 189 -16.45 0.44 0.33
N PRO A 190 -15.53 0.01 -0.55
CA PRO A 190 -14.37 0.82 -0.89
C PRO A 190 -14.79 2.00 -1.78
N ALA A 191 -14.09 3.13 -1.63
CA ALA A 191 -14.20 4.24 -2.57
C ALA A 191 -13.28 4.00 -3.77
N VAL A 192 -13.72 4.43 -4.95
CA VAL A 192 -12.92 4.28 -6.18
C VAL A 192 -12.01 5.49 -6.33
N LEU A 193 -10.70 5.24 -6.33
CA LEU A 193 -9.67 6.21 -6.71
C LEU A 193 -8.83 5.62 -7.84
N TYR A 194 -9.12 6.07 -9.06
CA TYR A 194 -8.37 5.65 -10.24
C TYR A 194 -6.91 6.08 -10.15
N PRO A 195 -5.95 5.24 -10.60
CA PRO A 195 -4.55 5.62 -10.72
C PRO A 195 -4.41 6.87 -11.58
N ALA A 196 -3.60 7.82 -11.14
CA ALA A 196 -3.23 8.97 -11.93
C ALA A 196 -2.14 8.58 -12.95
N VAL A 197 -2.05 9.36 -14.02
CA VAL A 197 -0.95 9.27 -14.99
C VAL A 197 -0.44 10.68 -15.21
N ASN A 198 0.88 10.85 -15.15
CA ASN A 198 1.50 12.13 -15.47
C ASN A 198 1.41 12.37 -16.99
N VAL A 199 0.53 13.26 -17.40
CA VAL A 199 0.30 13.58 -18.82
C VAL A 199 1.47 14.32 -19.47
N ASP A 200 2.31 15.01 -18.69
CA ASP A 200 3.45 15.76 -19.21
C ASP A 200 4.53 14.84 -19.80
N GLN A 201 4.60 13.59 -19.32
CA GLN A 201 5.50 12.56 -19.87
C GLN A 201 5.16 12.19 -21.32
N PHE A 202 3.96 12.52 -21.80
CA PHE A 202 3.48 12.18 -23.15
C PHE A 202 3.50 13.39 -24.11
N ASN A 203 3.93 14.56 -23.65
CA ASN A 203 3.99 15.78 -24.45
C ASN A 203 5.26 15.91 -25.30
N GLU A 204 6.26 15.04 -25.11
CA GLU A 204 7.44 15.01 -25.97
C GLU A 204 7.13 14.29 -27.29
N PRO A 205 7.42 14.90 -28.46
CA PRO A 205 7.29 14.20 -29.73
C PRO A 205 8.21 12.98 -29.71
N SER A 206 7.63 11.79 -29.89
CA SER A 206 8.37 10.54 -29.98
C SER A 206 9.40 10.67 -31.09
N SER A 207 10.67 10.76 -30.69
CA SER A 207 11.80 10.67 -31.60
C SER A 207 11.96 9.20 -32.01
N PHE A 208 11.04 8.72 -32.85
CA PHE A 208 11.29 7.51 -33.62
C PHE A 208 12.48 7.78 -34.54
N LYS A 209 13.62 7.17 -34.21
CA LYS A 209 14.73 6.95 -35.15
C LYS A 209 14.65 5.54 -35.68
#